data_AF-A0AA41VEC5-F1
#
_entry.id   AF-A0AA41VEC5-F1
#
_cell.length_a   1.000
_cell.length_b   1.000
_cell.length_c   1.000
_cell.angle_alpha   90.00
_cell.angle_beta   90.00
_cell.angle_gamma   90.00
#
_symmetry.space_group_name_H-M   'P 1'
#
loop_
_entity.id
_entity.type
_entity.pdbx_description
1 polymer ?
#
loop_
_entity_poly.entity_id
_entity_poly.type
_entity_poly.pdbx_seq_one_letter_code
_entity_poly.pdbx_strand_id
1 'polypeptide(L)'
;QLRENKDKFDLSIPPVKIADDEEVTYEAVTTTLRRAVQFYSAMQTDDGHWAWEIGGPLFFTPPLIFTLYITGTLSTMLSPEHIKESLRYMYCHQ
;
A
#
# COMPACT_ATOMS: atom_id res chain seq x y z
N GLN A 1 3.23 -4.15 -9.29
CA GLN A 1 4.59 -3.70 -8.94
C GLN A 1 5.36 -4.69 -8.08
N LEU A 2 5.09 -4.85 -6.78
CA LEU A 2 5.79 -5.86 -5.95
C LEU A 2 5.74 -7.29 -6.55
N ARG A 3 4.60 -7.68 -7.09
CA ARG A 3 4.42 -8.97 -7.79
C ARG A 3 5.22 -9.07 -9.10
N GLU A 4 5.41 -7.96 -9.79
CA GLU A 4 6.10 -7.91 -11.10
C GLU A 4 7.62 -7.81 -10.93
N ASN A 5 8.08 -7.11 -9.88
CA ASN A 5 9.49 -6.91 -9.59
C ASN A 5 10.09 -8.00 -8.68
N LYS A 6 9.31 -9.02 -8.31
CA LYS A 6 9.74 -10.09 -7.40
C LYS A 6 11.00 -10.82 -7.86
N ASP A 7 11.19 -10.96 -9.17
CA ASP A 7 12.35 -11.66 -9.72
C ASP A 7 13.59 -10.76 -9.89
N LYS A 8 13.43 -9.43 -9.74
CA LYS A 8 14.52 -8.45 -9.86
C LYS A 8 15.21 -8.17 -8.53
N PHE A 9 14.54 -8.44 -7.42
CA PHE A 9 15.01 -8.13 -6.07
C PHE A 9 14.98 -9.38 -5.20
N ASP A 10 15.99 -9.54 -4.35
CA ASP A 10 16.01 -10.66 -3.40
C ASP A 10 15.10 -10.35 -2.20
N LEU A 11 13.85 -10.80 -2.29
CA LEU A 11 12.86 -10.70 -1.22
C LEU A 11 12.86 -11.91 -0.28
N SER A 12 13.81 -12.84 -0.43
CA SER A 12 13.91 -14.06 0.38
C SER A 12 14.66 -13.87 1.69
N ILE A 13 15.32 -12.72 1.89
CA ILE A 13 16.08 -12.43 3.12
C ILE A 13 15.12 -12.53 4.33
N PRO A 14 15.41 -13.43 5.29
CA PRO A 14 14.54 -13.63 6.44
C PRO A 14 14.57 -12.42 7.37
N PRO A 15 13.48 -12.15 8.11
CA PRO A 15 13.47 -11.13 9.14
C PRO A 15 14.41 -11.53 10.28
N VAL A 16 15.31 -10.62 10.65
CA VAL A 16 16.13 -10.77 11.86
C VAL A 16 15.26 -10.43 13.06
N LYS A 17 15.22 -11.31 14.05
CA LYS A 17 14.55 -11.07 15.34
C LYS A 17 15.64 -10.94 16.40
N ILE A 18 15.52 -9.94 17.25
CA ILE A 18 16.42 -9.67 18.37
C ILE A 18 15.53 -9.61 19.61
N ALA A 19 15.86 -10.35 20.66
CA ALA A 19 15.15 -10.29 21.93
C ALA A 19 15.45 -8.98 22.69
N ASP A 20 14.61 -8.61 23.66
CA ASP A 20 14.77 -7.35 24.40
C ASP A 20 16.11 -7.26 25.17
N ASP A 21 16.71 -8.41 25.51
CA ASP A 21 17.97 -8.56 26.24
C ASP A 21 19.19 -8.88 25.35
N GLU A 22 19.00 -9.03 24.04
CA GLU A 22 20.08 -9.31 23.10
C GLU A 22 20.73 -8.03 22.55
N GLU A 23 22.06 -8.05 22.41
CA GLU A 23 22.80 -6.93 21.83
C GLU A 23 22.59 -6.83 20.31
N VAL A 24 22.35 -5.60 19.83
CA VAL A 24 22.20 -5.34 18.39
C VAL A 24 23.56 -5.42 17.69
N THR A 25 23.77 -6.47 16.92
CA THR A 25 25.02 -6.68 16.18
C THR A 25 25.05 -5.94 14.83
N TYR A 26 26.25 -5.61 14.35
CA TYR A 26 26.42 -5.00 13.03
C TYR A 26 25.85 -5.86 11.89
N GLU A 27 25.98 -7.18 11.98
CA GLU A 27 25.43 -8.13 11.01
C GLU A 27 23.90 -8.10 10.99
N ALA A 28 23.27 -8.07 12.17
CA ALA A 28 21.82 -7.98 12.31
C ALA A 28 21.27 -6.71 11.67
N VAL A 29 21.91 -5.56 11.93
CA VAL A 29 21.56 -4.27 11.31
C VAL A 29 21.75 -4.33 9.79
N THR A 30 22.89 -4.81 9.33
CA THR A 30 23.22 -4.88 7.90
C THR A 30 22.24 -5.76 7.13
N THR A 31 21.88 -6.91 7.69
CA THR A 31 20.92 -7.85 7.09
C THR A 31 19.52 -7.25 7.06
N THR A 32 19.09 -6.60 8.15
CA THR A 32 17.78 -5.94 8.23
C THR A 32 17.68 -4.78 7.24
N LEU A 33 18.70 -3.93 7.16
CA LEU A 33 18.74 -2.80 6.23
C LEU A 33 18.72 -3.27 4.78
N ARG A 34 19.54 -4.27 4.44
CA ARG A 34 19.57 -4.85 3.09
C ARG A 34 18.20 -5.41 2.69
N ARG A 35 17.52 -6.11 3.59
CA ARG A 35 16.15 -6.61 3.39
C ARG A 35 15.16 -5.46 3.15
N ALA A 36 15.23 -4.40 3.97
CA ALA A 36 14.35 -3.24 3.83
C ALA A 36 14.56 -2.53 2.49
N VAL A 37 15.81 -2.27 2.09
CA VAL A 37 16.15 -1.63 0.81
C VAL A 37 15.63 -2.46 -0.37
N GLN A 38 15.87 -3.78 -0.38
CA GLN A 38 15.36 -4.67 -1.44
C GLN A 38 13.82 -4.61 -1.55
N PHE A 39 13.13 -4.63 -0.40
CA PHE A 39 11.67 -4.54 -0.36
C PHE A 39 11.14 -3.20 -0.88
N TYR A 40 11.73 -2.08 -0.44
CA TYR A 40 11.32 -0.74 -0.91
C TYR A 40 11.65 -0.53 -2.38
N SER A 41 12.80 -1.00 -2.86
CA SER A 41 13.14 -0.94 -4.29
C SER A 41 12.15 -1.73 -5.15
N ALA A 42 11.66 -2.89 -4.67
CA ALA A 42 10.65 -3.68 -5.38
C ALA A 42 9.28 -2.99 -5.48
N MET A 43 8.98 -2.05 -4.57
CA MET A 43 7.74 -1.24 -4.56
C MET A 43 7.83 0.02 -5.44
N GLN A 44 8.99 0.35 -5.98
CA GLN A 44 9.15 1.52 -6.84
C GLN A 44 8.38 1.32 -8.15
N THR A 45 7.70 2.38 -8.60
CA THR A 45 6.96 2.41 -9.86
C THR A 45 7.91 2.53 -11.06
N ASP A 46 7.42 2.25 -12.26
CA ASP A 46 8.23 2.27 -13.49
C ASP A 46 8.80 3.66 -13.83
N ASP A 47 8.15 4.72 -13.37
CA ASP A 47 8.59 6.12 -13.47
C ASP A 47 9.38 6.61 -12.24
N GLY A 48 9.68 5.71 -11.30
CA GLY A 48 10.63 5.94 -10.21
C GLY A 48 10.06 6.52 -8.93
N HIS A 49 8.74 6.72 -8.80
CA HIS A 49 8.11 7.14 -7.56
C HIS A 49 7.71 5.94 -6.69
N TRP A 50 7.22 6.20 -5.48
CA TRP A 50 6.62 5.18 -4.61
C TRP A 50 5.15 5.50 -4.42
N ALA A 51 4.29 4.67 -5.00
CA ALA A 51 2.86 4.77 -4.77
C ALA A 51 2.55 4.41 -3.32
N TRP A 52 1.77 5.26 -2.65
CA TRP A 52 1.35 5.05 -1.27
C TRP A 52 -0.14 5.34 -1.14
N GLU A 53 -0.81 4.58 -0.28
CA GLU A 53 -2.21 4.83 0.06
C GLU A 53 -2.24 5.99 1.07
N ILE A 54 -2.86 7.11 0.67
CA ILE A 54 -3.07 8.26 1.55
C ILE A 54 -4.56 8.34 1.87
N GLY A 55 -5.03 7.36 2.63
CA GLY A 55 -6.38 7.36 3.19
C GLY A 55 -6.45 8.03 4.55
N GLY A 56 -7.55 7.76 5.27
CA GLY A 56 -7.74 8.20 6.66
C GLY A 56 -8.92 9.16 6.82
N PRO A 57 -8.91 10.36 6.21
CA PRO A 57 -10.03 11.27 6.32
C PRO A 57 -11.29 10.72 5.62
N LEU A 58 -12.25 10.26 6.42
CA LEU A 58 -13.49 9.63 5.94
C LEU A 58 -14.48 10.62 5.29
N PHE A 59 -14.11 11.88 5.14
CA PHE A 59 -14.96 12.92 4.55
C PHE A 59 -14.69 13.22 3.07
N PHE A 60 -13.74 12.53 2.42
CA PHE A 60 -13.53 12.71 0.97
C PHE A 60 -14.44 11.81 0.12
N THR A 61 -14.53 10.53 0.47
CA THR A 61 -15.27 9.53 -0.30
C THR A 61 -16.78 9.80 -0.34
N PRO A 62 -17.48 10.07 0.79
CA PRO A 62 -18.93 10.26 0.75
C PRO A 62 -19.37 11.48 -0.11
N PRO A 63 -18.76 12.68 0.01
CA PRO A 63 -19.13 13.80 -0.86
C PRO A 63 -18.88 13.55 -2.34
N LEU A 64 -17.82 12.83 -2.70
CA LEU A 64 -17.56 12.45 -4.09
C LEU A 64 -18.70 11.57 -4.64
N ILE A 65 -19.09 10.53 -3.90
CA ILE A 65 -20.17 9.62 -4.29
C ILE A 65 -21.50 10.37 -4.41
N PHE A 66 -21.82 11.25 -3.46
CA PHE A 66 -23.03 12.07 -3.52
C PHE A 66 -23.04 13.02 -4.72
N THR A 67 -21.91 13.68 -5.00
CA THR A 67 -21.78 14.59 -6.15
C THR A 67 -22.03 13.83 -7.45
N LEU A 68 -21.35 12.70 -7.65
CA LEU A 68 -21.50 11.86 -8.86
C LEU A 68 -22.92 11.30 -9.02
N TYR A 69 -23.57 10.97 -7.92
CA TYR A 69 -24.97 10.53 -7.92
C TYR A 69 -25.91 11.67 -8.34
N ILE A 70 -25.78 12.85 -7.72
CA ILE A 70 -26.61 14.03 -8.01
C ILE A 70 -26.43 14.50 -9.46
N THR A 71 -25.21 14.47 -9.99
CA THR A 71 -24.93 14.85 -11.38
C THR A 71 -25.31 13.78 -12.40
N GLY A 72 -25.75 12.60 -11.97
CA GLY A 72 -26.10 11.49 -12.86
C GLY A 72 -24.92 10.86 -13.59
N THR A 73 -23.68 11.13 -13.15
CA THR A 73 -22.44 10.67 -13.81
C THR A 73 -21.78 9.50 -13.10
N LEU A 74 -22.38 8.98 -12.02
CA LEU A 74 -21.83 7.90 -11.20
C LEU A 74 -21.39 6.68 -12.02
N SER A 75 -22.29 6.11 -12.82
CA SER A 75 -22.00 4.90 -13.63
C SER A 75 -21.09 5.16 -14.83
N THR A 76 -20.87 6.43 -15.19
CA THR A 76 -19.94 6.83 -16.25
C THR A 76 -18.53 6.99 -15.70
N MET A 77 -18.39 7.51 -14.49
CA MET A 77 -17.11 7.80 -13.84
C MET A 77 -16.57 6.61 -13.05
N LEU A 78 -17.45 5.79 -12.46
CA LEU A 78 -17.08 4.65 -11.62
C LEU A 78 -17.63 3.36 -12.20
N SER A 79 -16.78 2.32 -12.25
CA SER A 79 -17.22 0.97 -12.62
C SER A 79 -18.07 0.36 -11.49
N PRO A 80 -18.80 -0.72 -11.77
CA PRO A 80 -19.52 -1.48 -10.74
C PRO A 80 -18.63 -1.92 -9.56
N GLU A 81 -17.36 -2.25 -9.83
CA GLU A 81 -16.36 -2.63 -8.83
C GLU A 81 -15.95 -1.44 -7.96
N HIS A 82 -15.72 -0.26 -8.54
CA HIS A 82 -15.44 0.96 -7.77
C HIS A 82 -16.59 1.30 -6.83
N ILE A 83 -17.84 1.18 -7.28
CA ILE A 83 -19.03 1.43 -6.45
C ILE A 83 -19.10 0.41 -5.32
N LYS A 84 -18.92 -0.89 -5.63
CA LYS A 84 -18.93 -1.97 -4.63
C LYS A 84 -17.85 -1.77 -3.55
N GLU A 85 -16.63 -1.44 -3.95
CA GLU A 85 -15.53 -1.22 -3.01
C GLU A 85 -15.67 0.08 -2.23
N SER A 86 -16.26 1.13 -2.81
CA SER A 86 -16.61 2.36 -2.08
C SER A 86 -17.62 2.07 -0.95
N LEU A 87 -18.65 1.28 -1.25
CA LEU A 87 -19.62 0.83 -0.24
C LEU A 87 -18.96 -0.03 0.84
N ARG A 88 -18.10 -0.98 0.45
CA ARG A 88 -17.35 -1.83 1.40
C ARG A 88 -16.47 -0.96 2.31
N TYR A 89 -15.74 -0.01 1.74
CA TYR A 89 -14.88 0.90 2.49
C TYR A 89 -15.68 1.71 3.51
N MET A 90 -16.78 2.33 3.10
CA MET A 90 -17.65 3.08 4.02
C MET A 90 -18.21 2.19 5.13
N TYR A 91 -18.65 0.96 4.81
CA TYR A 91 -19.15 0.01 5.81
C TYR A 91 -18.08 -0.40 6.83
N CYS A 92 -16.85 -0.68 6.37
CA CYS A 92 -15.77 -1.10 7.26
C CYS A 92 -15.26 0.01 8.21
N HIS A 93 -15.58 1.28 7.93
CA HIS A 93 -15.10 2.43 8.69
C HIS A 93 -16.24 3.21 9.37
N GLN A 94 -17.43 2.61 9.50
CA GLN A 94 -18.50 3.05 10.41
C GLN A 94 -18.23 2.54 11.83
#